data_AF-A0A5N6K5Z4-F1
#
_entry.id   AF-A0A5N6K5Z4-F1
#
_cell.length_a   1.000
_cell.length_b   1.000
_cell.length_c   1.000
_cell.angle_alpha   90.00
_cell.angle_beta   90.00
_cell.angle_gamma   90.00
#
_symmetry.space_group_name_H-M   'P 1'
#
loop_
_entity.id
_entity.type
_entity.pdbx_description
1 polymer ?
#
loop_
_entity_poly.entity_id
_entity_poly.type
_entity_poly.pdbx_seq_one_letter_code
_entity_poly.pdbx_strand_id
1 'polypeptide(L)'
;MASHVQYQKPSNGQAMSLAPRTLPLDIDNPNFSDFVDLAILRVVDAASTLSNRPPRLFPTAETVFAQNFTREEWLVYGDLETELGRMNYMLGNLHERGIPSNSIPHIARLLSCNSVLTAWKRALPPLKNSIVEEIRWVKTQIQKDRRVNVFSHQKSDFIATPVDYRTNSISNSYGIKLWESSLAEIVHQVSRGNYKYAKNFLQIFAFLKDPLGGLDSVLNKSVSLFIYMMKSISKLACPPSSISLTPKKWQASAAQAAQEALFLASPLLENVSYIHFASHQQLSYTYVPLDGLPRSEFSIPEHVLRIVEEILFEKHSQYQGTFCVAPIAVSSYPILPVQRGKNMTVIIDGNHRATAVMVLRLIAEHPTALTPRNPDNQEALETFCASHTLGIKWKVDLAEVLEIIHNSVYHSKLLHENSDLVKNFRDMKSIPALVVREDNFHTVCQQRPALENRPRLLLPFHQAIYNDEKLNLAFPQAGQVHGRALGFKPMPLVRRKSE
;
A
#
# COMPACT_ATOMS: atom_id res chain seq x y z
N MET A 1 -1.27 28.58 -12.18
CA MET A 1 -2.65 28.46 -12.72
C MET A 1 -3.06 27.01 -12.57
N ALA A 2 -3.91 26.73 -11.59
CA ALA A 2 -4.39 25.39 -11.29
C ALA A 2 -5.35 24.93 -12.40
N SER A 3 -4.98 23.89 -13.13
CA SER A 3 -5.90 23.21 -14.02
C SER A 3 -6.92 22.46 -13.17
N HIS A 4 -8.18 22.86 -13.28
CA HIS A 4 -9.31 22.01 -12.93
C HIS A 4 -9.18 20.71 -13.74
N VAL A 5 -8.74 19.63 -13.07
CA VAL A 5 -8.81 18.29 -13.66
C VAL A 5 -10.28 17.92 -13.73
N GLN A 6 -10.81 17.94 -14.95
CA GLN A 6 -12.13 17.41 -15.28
C GLN A 6 -12.21 15.96 -14.82
N TYR A 7 -13.19 15.66 -13.97
CA TYR A 7 -13.68 14.31 -13.78
C TYR A 7 -14.04 13.75 -15.16
N GLN A 8 -13.31 12.72 -15.60
CA GLN A 8 -13.60 12.01 -16.85
C GLN A 8 -15.05 11.48 -16.82
N LYS A 9 -15.69 11.51 -17.99
CA LYS A 9 -17.02 10.94 -18.23
C LYS A 9 -17.09 9.50 -17.67
N PRO A 10 -18.16 9.14 -16.94
CA PRO A 10 -18.35 7.77 -16.48
C PRO A 10 -18.45 6.83 -17.69
N SER A 11 -17.89 5.63 -17.55
CA SER A 11 -18.37 4.46 -18.28
C SER A 11 -19.89 4.39 -18.10
N ASN A 12 -20.66 4.21 -19.18
CA ASN A 12 -22.13 4.16 -19.18
C ASN A 12 -22.76 3.00 -18.35
N GLY A 13 -21.99 2.29 -17.53
CA GLY A 13 -22.45 1.21 -16.67
C GLY A 13 -22.98 1.72 -15.33
N GLN A 14 -24.04 1.10 -14.82
CA GLN A 14 -24.60 1.43 -13.51
C GLN A 14 -23.63 0.94 -12.41
N ALA A 15 -23.15 1.86 -11.57
CA ALA A 15 -22.33 1.51 -10.42
C ALA A 15 -23.08 0.52 -9.50
N MET A 16 -22.42 -0.54 -9.06
CA MET A 16 -22.99 -1.45 -8.09
C MET A 16 -23.01 -0.78 -6.71
N SER A 17 -24.19 -0.74 -6.10
CA SER A 17 -24.35 -0.38 -4.70
C SER A 17 -24.33 -1.67 -3.88
N LEU A 18 -23.42 -1.75 -2.92
CA LEU A 18 -23.31 -2.93 -2.07
C LEU A 18 -24.26 -2.84 -0.87
N ALA A 19 -24.77 -4.00 -0.47
CA ALA A 19 -25.75 -4.09 0.60
C ALA A 19 -25.10 -3.66 1.92
N PRO A 20 -25.77 -2.82 2.75
CA PRO A 20 -25.28 -2.44 4.06
C PRO A 20 -24.93 -3.67 4.92
N ARG A 21 -23.89 -3.55 5.75
CA ARG A 21 -23.42 -4.63 6.63
C ARG A 21 -23.63 -4.27 8.08
N THR A 22 -23.83 -5.31 8.90
CA THR A 22 -23.74 -5.13 10.35
C THR A 22 -22.26 -5.04 10.71
N LEU A 23 -21.84 -3.86 11.17
CA LEU A 23 -20.46 -3.62 11.57
C LEU A 23 -20.17 -4.33 12.90
N PRO A 24 -19.05 -5.08 12.99
CA PRO A 24 -18.53 -5.52 14.27
C PRO A 24 -18.15 -4.32 15.16
N LEU A 25 -18.02 -4.55 16.45
CA LEU A 25 -17.36 -3.59 17.34
C LEU A 25 -15.88 -3.49 16.99
N ASP A 26 -15.35 -2.29 17.07
CA ASP A 26 -13.91 -2.05 16.95
C ASP A 26 -13.13 -2.83 18.02
N ILE A 27 -11.88 -3.17 17.71
CA ILE A 27 -11.01 -3.97 18.59
C ILE A 27 -9.83 -3.11 19.04
N ASP A 28 -9.79 -2.81 20.34
CA ASP A 28 -8.64 -2.18 21.00
C ASP A 28 -7.58 -3.23 21.35
N ASN A 29 -6.30 -2.90 21.10
CA ASN A 29 -5.15 -3.76 21.38
C ASN A 29 -5.33 -5.21 20.87
N PRO A 30 -5.60 -5.37 19.56
CA PRO A 30 -5.86 -6.68 18.98
C PRO A 30 -4.65 -7.60 19.15
N ASN A 31 -4.93 -8.86 19.47
CA ASN A 31 -3.92 -9.92 19.41
C ASN A 31 -3.86 -10.49 17.98
N PHE A 32 -2.84 -11.30 17.70
CA PHE A 32 -2.68 -11.88 16.37
C PHE A 32 -3.80 -12.90 16.01
N SER A 33 -4.43 -13.55 16.99
CA SER A 33 -5.58 -14.44 16.74
C SER A 33 -6.80 -13.69 16.22
N ASP A 34 -7.07 -12.47 16.70
CA ASP A 34 -8.21 -11.66 16.22
C ASP A 34 -8.13 -11.44 14.70
N PHE A 35 -6.91 -11.17 14.21
CA PHE A 35 -6.64 -11.06 12.78
C PHE A 35 -6.83 -12.36 12.01
N VAL A 36 -6.39 -13.48 12.58
CA VAL A 36 -6.53 -14.80 11.97
C VAL A 36 -7.99 -15.22 11.91
N ASP A 37 -8.79 -14.93 12.93
CA ASP A 37 -10.20 -15.25 12.99
C ASP A 37 -10.99 -14.42 11.96
N LEU A 38 -10.71 -13.12 11.86
CA LEU A 38 -11.29 -12.25 10.83
C LEU A 38 -10.92 -12.72 9.40
N ALA A 39 -9.67 -13.16 9.21
CA ALA A 39 -9.22 -13.72 7.94
C ALA A 39 -9.94 -15.03 7.60
N ILE A 40 -10.06 -15.97 8.56
CA ILE A 40 -10.83 -17.20 8.37
C ILE A 40 -12.27 -16.87 7.99
N LEU A 41 -12.91 -15.93 8.68
CA LEU A 41 -14.29 -15.53 8.38
C LEU A 41 -14.44 -15.03 6.94
N ARG A 42 -13.48 -14.24 6.42
CA ARG A 42 -13.45 -13.82 5.02
C ARG A 42 -13.24 -14.96 4.03
N VAL A 43 -12.39 -15.95 4.38
CA VAL A 43 -12.18 -17.15 3.56
C VAL A 43 -13.43 -18.03 3.54
N VAL A 44 -14.12 -18.18 4.67
CA VAL A 44 -15.40 -18.89 4.76
C VAL A 44 -16.46 -18.16 3.93
N ASP A 45 -16.53 -16.83 4.00
CA ASP A 45 -17.44 -16.04 3.15
C ASP A 45 -17.16 -16.26 1.65
N ALA A 46 -15.90 -16.34 1.23
CA ALA A 46 -15.57 -16.68 -0.15
C ALA A 46 -16.02 -18.10 -0.54
N ALA A 47 -16.10 -19.02 0.42
CA ALA A 47 -16.51 -20.40 0.20
C ALA A 47 -18.03 -20.60 0.16
N SER A 48 -18.78 -19.89 0.99
CA SER A 48 -20.21 -20.16 1.19
C SER A 48 -21.13 -18.96 1.06
N THR A 49 -20.60 -17.74 0.90
CA THR A 49 -21.32 -16.46 0.92
C THR A 49 -22.21 -16.33 2.15
N LEU A 50 -21.69 -15.70 3.20
CA LEU A 50 -22.40 -15.56 4.47
C LEU A 50 -23.53 -14.54 4.34
N SER A 51 -24.61 -14.76 5.10
CA SER A 51 -25.74 -13.82 5.17
C SER A 51 -25.32 -12.45 5.71
N ASN A 52 -24.44 -12.43 6.71
CA ASN A 52 -23.75 -11.22 7.16
C ASN A 52 -22.27 -11.31 6.72
N ARG A 53 -21.95 -10.66 5.60
CA ARG A 53 -20.59 -10.70 5.03
C ARG A 53 -19.61 -9.94 5.94
N PRO A 54 -18.42 -10.50 6.23
CA PRO A 54 -17.42 -9.82 7.04
C PRO A 54 -16.82 -8.60 6.31
N PRO A 55 -16.44 -7.52 7.03
CA PRO A 55 -15.68 -6.42 6.47
C PRO A 55 -14.41 -6.89 5.75
N ARG A 56 -14.10 -6.29 4.60
CA ARG A 56 -12.93 -6.58 3.76
C ARG A 56 -11.74 -5.72 4.16
N LEU A 57 -10.52 -6.25 4.04
CA LEU A 57 -9.31 -5.46 4.29
C LEU A 57 -9.27 -4.25 3.36
N PHE A 58 -9.01 -3.05 3.85
CA PHE A 58 -8.75 -1.92 2.95
C PHE A 58 -7.42 -2.10 2.17
N PRO A 59 -7.35 -1.79 0.87
CA PRO A 59 -8.36 -1.15 0.00
C PRO A 59 -9.19 -2.14 -0.84
N THR A 60 -9.34 -3.39 -0.39
CA THR A 60 -9.97 -4.46 -1.20
C THR A 60 -11.48 -4.35 -1.31
N ALA A 61 -12.11 -3.46 -0.55
CA ALA A 61 -13.55 -3.23 -0.57
C ALA A 61 -13.94 -2.35 -1.78
N GLU A 62 -14.65 -2.95 -2.73
CA GLU A 62 -15.62 -2.35 -3.67
C GLU A 62 -15.14 -1.40 -4.76
N THR A 63 -13.94 -0.82 -4.62
CA THR A 63 -13.47 0.23 -5.53
C THR A 63 -12.22 -0.15 -6.31
N VAL A 64 -12.16 0.37 -7.52
CA VAL A 64 -11.00 0.41 -8.42
C VAL A 64 -10.82 1.86 -8.87
N PHE A 65 -9.59 2.40 -8.83
CA PHE A 65 -9.32 3.80 -9.20
C PHE A 65 -10.16 4.85 -8.43
N ALA A 66 -10.53 4.55 -7.18
CA ALA A 66 -11.46 5.34 -6.37
C ALA A 66 -12.89 5.44 -6.93
N GLN A 67 -13.29 4.51 -7.81
CA GLN A 67 -14.65 4.37 -8.32
C GLN A 67 -15.19 2.97 -7.98
N ASN A 68 -16.51 2.85 -7.78
CA ASN A 68 -17.14 1.56 -7.57
C ASN A 68 -17.10 0.74 -8.86
N PHE A 69 -16.95 -0.58 -8.74
CA PHE A 69 -17.10 -1.48 -9.88
C PHE A 69 -18.51 -1.38 -10.49
N THR A 70 -18.61 -1.48 -11.82
CA THR A 70 -19.90 -1.47 -12.53
C THR A 70 -20.57 -2.84 -12.51
N ARG A 71 -21.88 -2.87 -12.70
CA ARG A 71 -22.64 -4.13 -12.76
C ARG A 71 -22.11 -5.09 -13.83
N GLU A 72 -21.67 -4.56 -14.97
CA GLU A 72 -21.09 -5.36 -16.05
C GLU A 72 -19.77 -6.03 -15.60
N GLU A 73 -18.91 -5.31 -14.88
CA GLU A 73 -17.66 -5.87 -14.35
C GLU A 73 -17.94 -7.03 -13.37
N TRP A 74 -18.94 -6.89 -12.52
CA TRP A 74 -19.40 -7.96 -11.61
C TRP A 74 -19.90 -9.19 -12.37
N LEU A 75 -20.65 -9.00 -13.45
CA LEU A 75 -21.15 -10.11 -14.27
C LEU A 75 -20.02 -10.83 -15.01
N VAL A 76 -19.02 -10.10 -15.49
CA VAL A 76 -17.89 -10.66 -16.26
C VAL A 76 -16.87 -11.37 -15.36
N TYR A 77 -16.48 -10.74 -14.24
CA TYR A 77 -15.35 -11.20 -13.42
C TYR A 77 -15.78 -11.95 -12.16
N GLY A 78 -17.08 -11.93 -11.82
CA GLY A 78 -17.65 -12.54 -10.63
C GLY A 78 -17.67 -11.60 -9.43
N ASP A 79 -17.67 -12.16 -8.22
CA ASP A 79 -17.73 -11.38 -6.99
C ASP A 79 -16.44 -10.57 -6.77
N LEU A 80 -16.49 -9.27 -7.06
CA LEU A 80 -15.36 -8.34 -6.97
C LEU A 80 -15.02 -7.92 -5.53
N GLU A 81 -15.77 -8.40 -4.53
CA GLU A 81 -15.37 -8.35 -3.13
C GLU A 81 -14.51 -9.54 -2.70
N THR A 82 -14.37 -10.55 -3.55
CA THR A 82 -13.46 -11.68 -3.31
C THR A 82 -12.17 -11.50 -4.09
N GLU A 83 -11.08 -12.04 -3.55
CA GLU A 83 -9.79 -11.99 -4.24
C GLU A 83 -9.83 -12.70 -5.60
N LEU A 84 -10.64 -13.76 -5.76
CA LEU A 84 -10.78 -14.46 -7.04
C LEU A 84 -11.30 -13.53 -8.14
N GLY A 85 -12.39 -12.80 -7.86
CA GLY A 85 -12.94 -11.83 -8.80
C GLY A 85 -11.95 -10.70 -9.10
N ARG A 86 -11.29 -10.17 -8.07
CA ARG A 86 -10.27 -9.10 -8.23
C ARG A 86 -9.07 -9.55 -9.06
N MET A 87 -8.58 -10.78 -8.88
CA MET A 87 -7.51 -11.34 -9.70
C MET A 87 -7.92 -11.46 -11.17
N ASN A 88 -9.13 -11.96 -11.43
CA ASN A 88 -9.67 -12.07 -12.79
C ASN A 88 -9.81 -10.69 -13.46
N TYR A 89 -10.34 -9.71 -12.71
CA TYR A 89 -10.44 -8.32 -13.16
C TYR A 89 -9.07 -7.73 -13.50
N MET A 90 -8.09 -7.88 -12.60
CA MET A 90 -6.74 -7.33 -12.77
C MET A 90 -6.07 -7.93 -14.02
N LEU A 91 -6.07 -9.25 -14.15
CA LEU A 91 -5.43 -9.93 -15.28
C LEU A 91 -6.15 -9.68 -16.61
N GLY A 92 -7.47 -9.47 -16.57
CA GLY A 92 -8.29 -9.15 -17.73
C GLY A 92 -8.11 -7.73 -18.25
N ASN A 93 -8.04 -6.73 -17.36
CA ASN A 93 -8.14 -5.31 -17.76
C ASN A 93 -6.84 -4.50 -17.64
N LEU A 94 -5.87 -4.96 -16.83
CA LEU A 94 -4.67 -4.18 -16.51
C LEU A 94 -3.44 -4.74 -17.23
N HIS A 95 -3.33 -4.46 -18.52
CA HIS A 95 -2.25 -4.95 -19.39
C HIS A 95 -0.84 -4.53 -18.95
N GLU A 96 -0.70 -3.39 -18.30
CA GLU A 96 0.56 -2.93 -17.70
C GLU A 96 0.99 -3.77 -16.49
N ARG A 97 0.07 -4.53 -15.85
CA ARG A 97 0.39 -5.53 -14.81
C ARG A 97 0.69 -6.91 -15.38
N GLY A 98 0.70 -7.06 -16.71
CA GLY A 98 1.03 -8.32 -17.37
C GLY A 98 2.45 -8.80 -17.03
N ILE A 99 2.74 -10.04 -17.40
CA ILE A 99 4.06 -10.64 -17.20
C ILE A 99 5.11 -9.87 -18.04
N PRO A 100 6.29 -9.51 -17.49
CA PRO A 100 7.35 -8.86 -18.24
C PRO A 100 7.74 -9.64 -19.49
N SER A 101 7.94 -8.96 -20.61
CA SER A 101 8.19 -9.56 -21.92
C SER A 101 9.37 -10.55 -21.91
N ASN A 102 10.43 -10.22 -21.18
CA ASN A 102 11.62 -11.08 -21.05
C ASN A 102 11.38 -12.34 -20.19
N SER A 103 10.31 -12.35 -19.39
CA SER A 103 9.92 -13.48 -18.54
C SER A 103 8.98 -14.46 -19.26
N ILE A 104 8.34 -14.04 -20.36
CA ILE A 104 7.37 -14.85 -21.12
C ILE A 104 7.91 -16.22 -21.54
N PRO A 105 9.13 -16.37 -22.09
CA PRO A 105 9.64 -17.68 -22.49
C PRO A 105 9.71 -18.68 -21.33
N HIS A 106 10.01 -18.20 -20.12
CA HIS A 106 10.07 -19.03 -18.91
C HIS A 106 8.68 -19.47 -18.46
N ILE A 107 7.70 -18.56 -18.53
CA ILE A 107 6.31 -18.87 -18.20
C ILE A 107 5.67 -19.79 -19.25
N ALA A 108 6.00 -19.62 -20.53
CA ALA A 108 5.54 -20.51 -21.58
C ALA A 108 6.03 -21.94 -21.35
N ARG A 109 7.32 -22.11 -21.07
CA ARG A 109 7.90 -23.43 -20.73
C ARG A 109 7.25 -24.02 -19.48
N LEU A 110 6.96 -23.19 -18.48
CA LEU A 110 6.27 -23.62 -17.26
C LEU A 110 4.87 -24.14 -17.56
N LEU A 111 4.10 -23.43 -18.39
CA LEU A 111 2.74 -23.83 -18.80
C LEU A 111 2.72 -25.06 -19.71
N SER A 112 3.81 -25.38 -20.39
CA SER A 112 3.95 -26.62 -21.15
C SER A 112 4.24 -27.85 -20.27
N CYS A 113 4.46 -27.67 -18.96
CA CYS A 113 4.66 -28.78 -18.03
C CYS A 113 3.34 -29.35 -17.54
N ASN A 114 3.34 -30.64 -17.16
CA ASN A 114 2.16 -31.30 -16.61
C ASN A 114 1.67 -30.71 -15.26
N SER A 115 2.57 -30.08 -14.51
CA SER A 115 2.23 -29.39 -13.26
C SER A 115 3.06 -28.12 -13.12
N VAL A 116 2.38 -26.97 -13.14
CA VAL A 116 3.01 -25.66 -12.94
C VAL A 116 3.56 -25.55 -11.51
N LEU A 117 2.84 -26.09 -10.52
CA LEU A 117 3.28 -26.01 -9.12
C LEU A 117 4.54 -26.83 -8.87
N THR A 118 4.69 -27.99 -9.51
CA THR A 118 5.89 -28.82 -9.37
C THR A 118 7.08 -28.22 -10.12
N ALA A 119 6.85 -27.73 -11.33
CA ALA A 119 7.90 -27.16 -12.18
C ALA A 119 8.36 -25.76 -11.73
N TRP A 120 7.57 -25.05 -10.92
CA TRP A 120 7.87 -23.69 -10.43
C TRP A 120 9.28 -23.52 -9.87
N LYS A 121 9.75 -24.47 -9.04
CA LYS A 121 11.09 -24.41 -8.43
C LYS A 121 12.21 -24.30 -9.47
N ARG A 122 12.04 -24.91 -10.64
CA ARG A 122 13.01 -24.87 -11.75
C ARG A 122 12.89 -23.58 -12.57
N ALA A 123 11.69 -23.02 -12.68
CA ALA A 123 11.45 -21.75 -13.38
C ALA A 123 11.88 -20.52 -12.55
N LEU A 124 11.95 -20.63 -11.23
CA LEU A 124 12.20 -19.50 -10.34
C LEU A 124 13.56 -18.81 -10.57
N PRO A 125 14.73 -19.50 -10.66
CA PRO A 125 16.00 -18.83 -10.89
C PRO A 125 16.07 -17.99 -12.19
N PRO A 126 15.69 -18.52 -13.38
CA PRO A 126 15.71 -17.69 -14.59
C PRO A 126 14.68 -16.54 -14.54
N LEU A 127 13.50 -16.75 -13.95
CA LEU A 127 12.51 -15.67 -13.75
C LEU A 127 13.10 -14.52 -12.91
N LYS A 128 13.80 -14.83 -11.82
CA LYS A 128 14.47 -13.82 -10.99
C LYS A 128 15.51 -13.02 -11.78
N ASN A 129 16.28 -13.69 -12.63
CA ASN A 129 17.26 -13.01 -13.48
C ASN A 129 16.58 -12.05 -14.46
N SER A 130 15.51 -12.48 -15.14
CA SER A 130 14.71 -11.63 -16.02
C SER A 130 14.13 -10.42 -15.27
N ILE A 131 13.63 -10.61 -14.05
CA ILE A 131 13.10 -9.51 -13.23
C ILE A 131 14.20 -8.52 -12.84
N VAL A 132 15.38 -8.98 -12.44
CA VAL A 132 16.52 -8.10 -12.11
C VAL A 132 16.95 -7.29 -13.33
N GLU A 133 16.99 -7.91 -14.51
CA GLU A 133 17.27 -7.21 -15.77
C GLU A 133 16.22 -6.15 -16.07
N GLU A 134 14.95 -6.46 -15.87
CA GLU A 134 13.86 -5.52 -16.14
C GLU A 134 13.86 -4.35 -15.15
N ILE A 135 14.09 -4.59 -13.85
CA ILE A 135 14.28 -3.54 -12.85
C ILE A 135 15.44 -2.63 -13.24
N ARG A 136 16.58 -3.20 -13.67
CA ARG A 136 17.73 -2.42 -14.12
C ARG A 136 17.36 -1.54 -15.31
N TRP A 137 16.68 -2.11 -16.31
CA TRP A 137 16.24 -1.39 -17.49
C TRP A 137 15.31 -0.21 -17.12
N VAL A 138 14.30 -0.44 -16.28
CA VAL A 138 13.38 0.61 -15.83
C VAL A 138 14.11 1.71 -15.07
N LYS A 139 14.99 1.37 -14.12
CA LYS A 139 15.80 2.36 -13.39
C LYS A 139 16.63 3.22 -14.35
N THR A 140 17.28 2.60 -15.34
CA THR A 140 18.03 3.33 -16.37
C THR A 140 17.14 4.25 -17.20
N GLN A 141 15.94 3.83 -17.59
CA GLN A 141 15.03 4.71 -18.34
C GLN A 141 14.55 5.90 -17.51
N ILE A 142 14.17 5.68 -16.25
CA ILE A 142 13.75 6.77 -15.34
C ILE A 142 14.88 7.79 -15.15
N GLN A 143 16.14 7.33 -15.14
CA GLN A 143 17.31 8.19 -14.94
C GLN A 143 17.84 8.87 -16.21
N LYS A 144 17.41 8.43 -17.41
CA LYS A 144 18.01 8.84 -18.69
C LYS A 144 17.92 10.35 -18.96
N ASP A 145 16.82 10.97 -18.54
CA ASP A 145 16.54 12.39 -18.81
C ASP A 145 16.96 13.31 -17.66
N ARG A 146 17.69 12.78 -16.67
CA ARG A 146 17.98 13.51 -15.44
C ARG A 146 19.27 14.32 -15.57
N ARG A 147 19.14 15.65 -15.45
CA ARG A 147 20.29 16.52 -15.15
C ARG A 147 20.58 16.38 -13.67
N VAL A 148 21.59 15.57 -13.32
CA VAL A 148 21.94 15.33 -11.93
C VAL A 148 22.61 16.60 -11.37
N ASN A 149 21.87 17.43 -10.66
CA ASN A 149 22.45 18.45 -9.79
C ASN A 149 22.33 18.00 -8.33
N VAL A 150 23.36 17.32 -7.84
CA VAL A 150 23.40 16.73 -6.47
C VAL A 150 23.33 17.81 -5.39
N PHE A 151 23.61 19.07 -5.73
CA PHE A 151 23.64 20.19 -4.80
C PHE A 151 22.36 21.05 -4.83
N SER A 152 21.37 20.70 -5.65
CA SER A 152 20.14 21.49 -5.73
C SER A 152 19.18 21.17 -4.57
N HIS A 153 18.49 22.22 -4.11
CA HIS A 153 17.45 22.15 -3.09
C HIS A 153 16.04 22.27 -3.67
N GLN A 154 15.88 22.28 -5.00
CA GLN A 154 14.57 22.43 -5.64
C GLN A 154 13.92 21.07 -5.92
N LYS A 155 12.61 20.96 -5.67
CA LYS A 155 11.82 19.74 -5.96
C LYS A 155 11.96 19.23 -7.39
N SER A 156 12.04 20.14 -8.36
CA SER A 156 12.16 19.83 -9.79
C SER A 156 13.34 18.92 -10.13
N ASP A 157 14.43 18.97 -9.36
CA ASP A 157 15.63 18.17 -9.64
C ASP A 157 15.47 16.69 -9.24
N PHE A 158 14.45 16.37 -8.45
CA PHE A 158 14.14 15.02 -7.98
C PHE A 158 12.94 14.40 -8.69
N ILE A 159 12.11 15.23 -9.33
CA ILE A 159 10.92 14.76 -10.04
C ILE A 159 11.34 13.92 -11.24
N ALA A 160 10.80 12.70 -11.31
CA ALA A 160 10.99 11.80 -12.43
C ALA A 160 9.66 11.20 -12.88
N THR A 161 9.52 11.05 -14.20
CA THR A 161 8.34 10.42 -14.79
C THR A 161 8.44 8.90 -14.65
N PRO A 162 7.40 8.22 -14.14
CA PRO A 162 7.37 6.76 -14.02
C PRO A 162 7.40 6.08 -15.39
N VAL A 163 8.18 5.00 -15.48
CA VAL A 163 8.32 4.17 -16.67
C VAL A 163 7.83 2.76 -16.32
N ASP A 164 6.85 2.27 -17.08
CA ASP A 164 6.37 0.90 -16.92
C ASP A 164 7.43 -0.08 -17.41
N TYR A 165 7.49 -1.28 -16.82
CA TYR A 165 8.27 -2.35 -17.42
C TYR A 165 7.65 -2.83 -18.72
N ARG A 166 8.46 -3.50 -19.54
CA ARG A 166 8.05 -3.92 -20.87
C ARG A 166 7.09 -5.11 -20.78
N THR A 167 5.87 -4.92 -21.28
CA THR A 167 4.90 -5.99 -21.57
C THR A 167 4.67 -6.11 -23.07
N ASN A 168 4.08 -7.22 -23.52
CA ASN A 168 3.70 -7.43 -24.91
C ASN A 168 2.25 -7.93 -25.00
N SER A 169 1.74 -8.08 -26.23
CA SER A 169 0.32 -8.44 -26.47
C SER A 169 -0.10 -9.79 -25.89
N ILE A 170 0.85 -10.70 -25.61
CA ILE A 170 0.57 -12.02 -25.05
C ILE A 170 0.74 -12.07 -23.53
N SER A 171 1.32 -11.05 -22.90
CA SER A 171 1.63 -11.01 -21.45
C SER A 171 0.43 -11.37 -20.57
N ASN A 172 -0.74 -10.82 -20.85
CA ASN A 172 -1.94 -11.07 -20.05
C ASN A 172 -2.48 -12.49 -20.26
N SER A 173 -2.51 -12.97 -21.50
CA SER A 173 -2.96 -14.33 -21.82
C SER A 173 -2.12 -15.39 -21.09
N TYR A 174 -0.81 -15.18 -20.98
CA TYR A 174 0.06 -16.03 -20.17
C TYR A 174 -0.18 -15.88 -18.66
N GLY A 175 -0.46 -14.67 -18.18
CA GLY A 175 -0.86 -14.41 -16.78
C GLY A 175 -2.14 -15.14 -16.38
N ILE A 176 -3.17 -15.05 -17.21
CA ILE A 176 -4.47 -15.74 -17.02
C ILE A 176 -4.27 -17.25 -17.00
N LYS A 177 -3.57 -17.83 -17.99
CA LYS A 177 -3.30 -19.27 -18.03
C LYS A 177 -2.52 -19.76 -16.81
N LEU A 178 -1.53 -18.98 -16.36
CA LEU A 178 -0.75 -19.32 -15.16
C LEU A 178 -1.61 -19.26 -13.89
N TRP A 179 -2.47 -18.26 -13.78
CA TRP A 179 -3.42 -18.14 -12.69
C TRP A 179 -4.36 -19.34 -12.65
N GLU A 180 -5.06 -19.63 -13.74
CA GLU A 180 -6.02 -20.73 -13.85
C GLU A 180 -5.38 -22.08 -13.56
N SER A 181 -4.22 -22.35 -14.16
CA SER A 181 -3.50 -23.62 -13.98
C SER A 181 -3.03 -23.80 -12.53
N SER A 182 -2.40 -22.78 -11.96
CA SER A 182 -1.89 -22.85 -10.58
C SER A 182 -3.01 -22.94 -9.54
N LEU A 183 -4.12 -22.24 -9.77
CA LEU A 183 -5.30 -22.27 -8.90
C LEU A 183 -6.01 -23.62 -8.95
N ALA A 184 -6.20 -24.18 -10.14
CA ALA A 184 -6.78 -25.52 -10.30
C ALA A 184 -5.91 -26.59 -9.64
N GLU A 185 -4.59 -26.54 -9.86
CA GLU A 185 -3.65 -27.47 -9.25
C GLU A 185 -3.64 -27.35 -7.72
N ILE A 186 -3.55 -26.15 -7.13
CA ILE A 186 -3.48 -26.02 -5.67
C ILE A 186 -4.77 -26.53 -5.03
N VAL A 187 -5.94 -26.23 -5.61
CA VAL A 187 -7.24 -26.70 -5.13
C VAL A 187 -7.30 -28.22 -5.14
N HIS A 188 -6.83 -28.85 -6.22
CA HIS A 188 -6.77 -30.31 -6.33
C HIS A 188 -5.88 -30.93 -5.23
N GLN A 189 -4.79 -30.27 -4.85
CA GLN A 189 -3.88 -30.77 -3.81
C GLN A 189 -4.45 -30.55 -2.39
N VAL A 190 -4.87 -29.33 -2.06
CA VAL A 190 -5.30 -28.98 -0.70
C VAL A 190 -6.62 -29.62 -0.30
N SER A 191 -7.54 -29.84 -1.25
CA SER A 191 -8.79 -30.58 -0.99
C SER A 191 -8.55 -32.04 -0.58
N ARG A 192 -7.38 -32.61 -0.90
CA ARG A 192 -6.93 -33.94 -0.47
C ARG A 192 -5.96 -33.90 0.71
N GLY A 193 -5.84 -32.75 1.38
CA GLY A 193 -4.92 -32.57 2.49
C GLY A 193 -3.44 -32.49 2.11
N ASN A 194 -3.10 -32.34 0.82
CA ASN A 194 -1.72 -32.15 0.38
C ASN A 194 -1.38 -30.66 0.26
N TYR A 195 -0.51 -30.19 1.16
CA TYR A 195 -0.11 -28.78 1.25
C TYR A 195 1.32 -28.49 0.77
N LYS A 196 2.02 -29.49 0.22
CA LYS A 196 3.42 -29.39 -0.21
C LYS A 196 3.70 -28.21 -1.15
N TYR A 197 2.72 -27.84 -1.96
CA TYR A 197 2.85 -26.84 -3.02
C TYR A 197 2.37 -25.43 -2.61
N ALA A 198 1.97 -25.22 -1.35
CA ALA A 198 1.46 -23.94 -0.87
C ALA A 198 2.42 -22.77 -1.14
N LYS A 199 3.73 -22.95 -0.88
CA LYS A 199 4.72 -21.91 -1.14
C LYS A 199 4.80 -21.52 -2.63
N ASN A 200 4.76 -22.50 -3.52
CA ASN A 200 4.86 -22.25 -4.96
C ASN A 200 3.60 -21.53 -5.46
N PHE A 201 2.43 -21.92 -4.98
CA PHE A 201 1.18 -21.23 -5.29
C PHE A 201 1.20 -19.78 -4.81
N LEU A 202 1.60 -19.52 -3.56
CA LEU A 202 1.69 -18.15 -3.04
C LEU A 202 2.70 -17.29 -3.82
N GLN A 203 3.82 -17.88 -4.26
CA GLN A 203 4.80 -17.17 -5.09
C GLN A 203 4.24 -16.82 -6.47
N ILE A 204 3.50 -17.73 -7.11
CA ILE A 204 2.81 -17.45 -8.38
C ILE A 204 1.76 -16.35 -8.18
N PHE A 205 0.94 -16.46 -7.13
CA PHE A 205 -0.07 -15.47 -6.79
C PHE A 205 0.54 -14.07 -6.59
N ALA A 206 1.58 -13.96 -5.76
CA ALA A 206 2.26 -12.70 -5.50
C ALA A 206 2.94 -12.14 -6.77
N PHE A 207 3.57 -13.00 -7.58
CA PHE A 207 4.16 -12.61 -8.87
C PHE A 207 3.13 -12.05 -9.84
N LEU A 208 1.93 -12.64 -9.92
CA LEU A 208 0.88 -12.14 -10.81
C LEU A 208 0.33 -10.77 -10.38
N LYS A 209 0.39 -10.44 -9.08
CA LYS A 209 -0.03 -9.12 -8.56
C LYS A 209 1.05 -8.05 -8.70
N ASP A 210 2.30 -8.42 -8.51
CA ASP A 210 3.47 -7.57 -8.69
C ASP A 210 4.61 -8.37 -9.35
N PRO A 211 4.74 -8.34 -10.68
CA PRO A 211 5.72 -9.16 -11.36
C PRO A 211 7.19 -8.85 -11.06
N LEU A 212 7.51 -7.64 -10.57
CA LEU A 212 8.89 -7.25 -10.25
C LEU A 212 9.23 -7.37 -8.76
N GLY A 213 8.28 -7.14 -7.85
CA GLY A 213 8.50 -7.24 -6.40
C GLY A 213 7.90 -8.49 -5.73
N GLY A 214 6.92 -9.12 -6.35
CA GLY A 214 6.04 -10.11 -5.71
C GLY A 214 6.70 -11.45 -5.37
N LEU A 215 7.65 -11.93 -6.19
CA LEU A 215 8.25 -13.27 -6.01
C LEU A 215 8.91 -13.47 -4.64
N ASP A 216 9.55 -12.43 -4.14
CA ASP A 216 10.31 -12.47 -2.89
C ASP A 216 9.53 -11.92 -1.68
N SER A 217 8.28 -11.51 -1.89
CA SER A 217 7.38 -11.07 -0.81
C SER A 217 6.83 -12.24 0.04
N VAL A 218 6.97 -13.49 -0.43
CA VAL A 218 6.36 -14.67 0.22
C VAL A 218 7.24 -15.20 1.36
N LEU A 219 6.83 -14.92 2.60
CA LEU A 219 7.49 -15.38 3.81
C LEU A 219 7.00 -16.79 4.22
N ASN A 220 7.81 -17.52 5.00
CA ASN A 220 7.40 -18.82 5.56
C ASN A 220 6.16 -18.68 6.48
N LYS A 221 6.00 -17.52 7.14
CA LYS A 221 4.80 -17.17 7.92
C LYS A 221 3.55 -17.20 7.03
N SER A 222 3.60 -16.60 5.84
CA SER A 222 2.49 -16.63 4.86
C SER A 222 2.13 -18.06 4.48
N VAL A 223 3.12 -18.91 4.21
CA VAL A 223 2.89 -20.32 3.85
C VAL A 223 2.14 -21.06 4.98
N SER A 224 2.57 -20.86 6.23
CA SER A 224 1.97 -21.51 7.39
C SER A 224 0.52 -21.06 7.60
N LEU A 225 0.26 -19.75 7.45
CA LEU A 225 -1.07 -19.16 7.58
C LEU A 225 -2.03 -19.62 6.47
N PHE A 226 -1.56 -19.69 5.22
CA PHE A 226 -2.33 -20.24 4.12
C PHE A 226 -2.75 -21.69 4.41
N ILE A 227 -1.80 -22.53 4.82
CA ILE A 227 -2.08 -23.93 5.17
C ILE A 227 -3.10 -24.01 6.32
N TYR A 228 -2.95 -23.17 7.34
CA TYR A 228 -3.86 -23.12 8.48
C TYR A 228 -5.30 -22.77 8.07
N MET A 229 -5.47 -21.72 7.27
CA MET A 229 -6.79 -21.33 6.76
C MET A 229 -7.39 -22.41 5.87
N MET A 230 -6.62 -23.00 4.95
CA MET A 230 -7.12 -24.06 4.08
C MET A 230 -7.49 -25.34 4.85
N LYS A 231 -6.74 -25.71 5.90
CA LYS A 231 -7.12 -26.80 6.81
C LYS A 231 -8.42 -26.50 7.56
N SER A 232 -8.63 -25.25 7.95
CA SER A 232 -9.86 -24.82 8.62
C SER A 232 -11.07 -24.97 7.70
N ILE A 233 -10.93 -24.57 6.42
CA ILE A 233 -11.95 -24.81 5.39
C ILE A 233 -12.20 -26.30 5.14
N SER A 234 -11.15 -27.12 5.07
CA SER A 234 -11.31 -28.58 4.94
C SER A 234 -12.13 -29.17 6.09
N LYS A 235 -11.86 -28.76 7.34
CA LYS A 235 -12.61 -29.22 8.52
C LYS A 235 -14.08 -28.83 8.48
N LEU A 236 -14.39 -27.61 8.03
CA LEU A 236 -15.76 -27.10 7.87
C LEU A 236 -16.53 -27.76 6.71
N ALA A 237 -15.85 -28.52 5.86
CA ALA A 237 -16.45 -29.27 4.76
C ALA A 237 -16.61 -30.78 5.05
N CYS A 238 -16.10 -31.27 6.19
CA CYS A 238 -16.21 -32.68 6.58
C CYS A 238 -17.56 -32.97 7.25
N PRO A 239 -18.34 -33.97 6.82
CA PRO A 239 -19.58 -34.35 7.51
C PRO A 239 -19.35 -34.62 9.01
N PRO A 240 -20.25 -34.17 9.92
CA PRO A 240 -21.56 -33.58 9.68
C PRO A 240 -21.57 -32.04 9.51
N SER A 241 -20.42 -31.41 9.26
CA SER A 241 -20.34 -29.93 9.16
C SER A 241 -21.02 -29.34 7.92
N SER A 242 -21.38 -28.06 8.02
CA SER A 242 -22.48 -27.40 7.31
C SER A 242 -22.19 -26.87 5.91
N ILE A 243 -20.95 -26.90 5.41
CA ILE A 243 -20.58 -26.23 4.15
C ILE A 243 -20.27 -27.24 3.03
N SER A 244 -21.11 -27.26 1.99
CA SER A 244 -20.83 -27.99 0.74
C SER A 244 -19.92 -27.16 -0.19
N LEU A 245 -18.70 -27.67 -0.44
CA LEU A 245 -17.66 -27.01 -1.24
C LEU A 245 -17.56 -27.62 -2.65
N THR A 246 -18.05 -26.88 -3.65
CA THR A 246 -17.80 -27.16 -5.07
C THR A 246 -16.37 -26.74 -5.46
N PRO A 247 -15.83 -27.19 -6.62
CA PRO A 247 -14.51 -26.76 -7.07
C PRO A 247 -14.34 -25.23 -7.15
N LYS A 248 -15.37 -24.51 -7.61
CA LYS A 248 -15.36 -23.03 -7.65
C LYS A 248 -15.25 -22.40 -6.26
N LYS A 249 -15.93 -22.96 -5.26
CA LYS A 249 -15.86 -22.49 -3.86
C LYS A 249 -14.47 -22.72 -3.25
N TRP A 250 -13.84 -23.85 -3.59
CA TRP A 250 -12.44 -24.10 -3.22
C TRP A 250 -11.48 -23.09 -3.86
N GLN A 251 -11.69 -22.75 -5.13
CA GLN A 251 -10.90 -21.73 -5.84
C GLN A 251 -11.05 -20.36 -5.17
N ALA A 252 -12.28 -19.94 -4.86
CA ALA A 252 -12.54 -18.68 -4.16
C ALA A 252 -11.88 -18.65 -2.77
N SER A 253 -11.98 -19.75 -2.01
CA SER A 253 -11.33 -19.90 -0.71
C SER A 253 -9.80 -19.82 -0.82
N ALA A 254 -9.19 -20.51 -1.79
CA ALA A 254 -7.75 -20.52 -1.98
C ALA A 254 -7.21 -19.14 -2.41
N ALA A 255 -7.92 -18.44 -3.29
CA ALA A 255 -7.57 -17.07 -3.67
C ALA A 255 -7.65 -16.11 -2.48
N GLN A 256 -8.76 -16.15 -1.72
CA GLN A 256 -8.92 -15.32 -0.53
C GLN A 256 -7.85 -15.65 0.52
N ALA A 257 -7.61 -16.93 0.79
CA ALA A 257 -6.61 -17.36 1.76
C ALA A 257 -5.20 -16.94 1.36
N ALA A 258 -4.87 -16.90 0.06
CA ALA A 258 -3.57 -16.39 -0.40
C ALA A 258 -3.40 -14.90 -0.07
N GLN A 259 -4.42 -14.09 -0.36
CA GLN A 259 -4.43 -12.67 -0.04
C GLN A 259 -4.33 -12.41 1.47
N GLU A 260 -5.15 -13.08 2.27
CA GLU A 260 -5.11 -12.96 3.73
C GLU A 260 -3.75 -13.41 4.29
N ALA A 261 -3.20 -14.51 3.81
CA ALA A 261 -1.92 -15.05 4.29
C ALA A 261 -0.75 -14.10 4.03
N LEU A 262 -0.76 -13.40 2.89
CA LEU A 262 0.26 -12.40 2.57
C LEU A 262 0.10 -11.14 3.41
N PHE A 263 -1.15 -10.72 3.71
CA PHE A 263 -1.41 -9.61 4.64
C PHE A 263 -0.96 -9.94 6.05
N LEU A 264 -1.42 -11.07 6.61
CA LEU A 264 -1.13 -11.55 7.96
C LEU A 264 0.37 -11.80 8.22
N ALA A 265 1.15 -12.01 7.15
CA ALA A 265 2.60 -12.16 7.27
C ALA A 265 3.37 -10.84 7.30
N SER A 266 2.68 -9.70 7.13
CA SER A 266 3.31 -8.38 7.23
C SER A 266 3.89 -8.17 8.63
N PRO A 267 5.16 -7.72 8.75
CA PRO A 267 5.74 -7.38 10.06
C PRO A 267 5.03 -6.18 10.71
N LEU A 268 4.35 -5.34 9.92
CA LEU A 268 3.59 -4.20 10.44
C LEU A 268 2.39 -4.61 11.31
N LEU A 269 1.95 -5.86 11.21
CA LEU A 269 0.86 -6.39 12.03
C LEU A 269 1.29 -6.81 13.44
N GLU A 270 2.58 -6.86 13.73
CA GLU A 270 3.10 -7.25 15.05
C GLU A 270 2.80 -6.22 16.14
N ASN A 271 2.60 -4.95 15.75
CA ASN A 271 2.41 -3.82 16.67
C ASN A 271 1.09 -3.07 16.41
N VAL A 272 0.06 -3.75 15.89
CA VAL A 272 -1.25 -3.12 15.71
C VAL A 272 -1.83 -2.76 17.06
N SER A 273 -2.32 -1.53 17.17
CA SER A 273 -2.94 -0.98 18.38
C SER A 273 -4.45 -0.95 18.31
N TYR A 274 -5.03 -0.95 17.10
CA TYR A 274 -6.47 -0.81 16.91
C TYR A 274 -6.95 -1.40 15.59
N ILE A 275 -8.13 -2.02 15.57
CA ILE A 275 -8.86 -2.38 14.35
C ILE A 275 -10.16 -1.59 14.34
N HIS A 276 -10.33 -0.76 13.30
CA HIS A 276 -11.56 -0.05 13.05
C HIS A 276 -12.37 -0.74 11.94
N PHE A 277 -13.67 -0.85 12.12
CA PHE A 277 -14.59 -1.28 11.10
C PHE A 277 -15.43 -0.10 10.61
N ALA A 278 -15.30 0.23 9.32
CA ALA A 278 -16.00 1.35 8.68
C ALA A 278 -16.66 0.88 7.38
N SER A 279 -17.99 1.00 7.30
CA SER A 279 -18.80 0.53 6.16
C SER A 279 -18.55 -0.93 5.79
N HIS A 280 -17.74 -1.19 4.76
CA HIS A 280 -17.39 -2.53 4.28
C HIS A 280 -15.92 -2.87 4.53
N GLN A 281 -15.21 -2.02 5.28
CA GLN A 281 -13.76 -2.04 5.43
C GLN A 281 -13.33 -2.41 6.85
N GLN A 282 -12.31 -3.25 6.94
CA GLN A 282 -11.45 -3.41 8.09
C GLN A 282 -10.20 -2.54 7.89
N LEU A 283 -9.96 -1.64 8.83
CA LEU A 283 -8.84 -0.71 8.85
C LEU A 283 -7.94 -1.08 10.05
N SER A 284 -6.71 -1.50 9.77
CA SER A 284 -5.77 -1.98 10.81
C SER A 284 -4.75 -0.89 11.13
N TYR A 285 -4.73 -0.42 12.38
CA TYR A 285 -3.96 0.74 12.81
C TYR A 285 -2.74 0.33 13.63
N THR A 286 -1.58 0.83 13.23
CA THR A 286 -0.30 0.69 13.93
C THR A 286 0.31 2.07 14.16
N TYR A 287 1.39 2.13 14.93
CA TYR A 287 2.23 3.31 15.05
C TYR A 287 3.56 3.03 14.38
N VAL A 288 3.92 3.85 13.39
CA VAL A 288 5.21 3.75 12.71
C VAL A 288 6.14 4.88 13.17
N PRO A 289 7.45 4.60 13.33
CA PRO A 289 8.43 5.65 13.54
C PRO A 289 8.40 6.66 12.39
N LEU A 290 8.52 7.96 12.72
CA LEU A 290 8.69 9.01 11.72
C LEU A 290 10.15 9.12 11.25
N ASP A 291 11.10 8.86 12.15
CA ASP A 291 12.53 8.91 11.87
C ASP A 291 12.88 7.88 10.79
N GLY A 292 13.56 8.34 9.73
CA GLY A 292 13.93 7.51 8.59
C GLY A 292 12.77 6.94 7.76
N LEU A 293 11.53 7.40 7.95
CA LEU A 293 10.38 6.88 7.21
C LEU A 293 10.42 7.36 5.73
N PRO A 294 10.63 6.46 4.75
CA PRO A 294 10.73 6.84 3.35
C PRO A 294 9.38 7.25 2.76
N ARG A 295 9.46 8.12 1.75
CA ARG A 295 8.32 8.67 1.01
C ARG A 295 8.63 8.78 -0.48
N SER A 296 7.65 8.49 -1.33
CA SER A 296 7.81 8.51 -2.79
C SER A 296 7.52 9.87 -3.42
N GLU A 297 6.90 10.81 -2.69
CA GLU A 297 6.32 12.03 -3.22
C GLU A 297 6.62 13.25 -2.35
N PHE A 298 6.75 14.43 -2.96
CA PHE A 298 6.84 15.71 -2.25
C PHE A 298 5.49 16.17 -1.70
N SER A 299 5.54 16.98 -0.65
CA SER A 299 4.36 17.57 -0.03
C SER A 299 4.03 18.90 -0.68
N ILE A 300 2.75 19.31 -0.59
CA ILE A 300 2.29 20.65 -0.90
C ILE A 300 2.35 21.48 0.39
N PRO A 301 3.25 22.46 0.51
CA PRO A 301 3.44 23.22 1.75
C PRO A 301 2.15 23.85 2.31
N GLU A 302 1.27 24.37 1.46
CA GLU A 302 -0.01 24.96 1.88
C GLU A 302 -0.94 23.92 2.52
N HIS A 303 -0.95 22.68 2.01
CA HIS A 303 -1.71 21.60 2.63
C HIS A 303 -1.09 21.13 3.95
N VAL A 304 0.23 21.15 4.05
CA VAL A 304 0.93 20.87 5.31
C VAL A 304 0.51 21.88 6.37
N LEU A 305 0.50 23.17 6.03
CA LEU A 305 0.11 24.23 6.96
C LEU A 305 -1.37 24.17 7.36
N ARG A 306 -2.28 23.81 6.46
CA ARG A 306 -3.68 23.52 6.83
C ARG A 306 -3.79 22.39 7.85
N ILE A 307 -3.00 21.33 7.71
CA ILE A 307 -2.99 20.24 8.70
C ILE A 307 -2.39 20.73 10.03
N VAL A 308 -1.36 21.58 10.00
CA VAL A 308 -0.82 22.22 11.20
C VAL A 308 -1.90 23.06 11.90
N GLU A 309 -2.66 23.85 11.14
CA GLU A 309 -3.82 24.59 11.65
C GLU A 309 -4.85 23.65 12.28
N GLU A 310 -5.28 22.59 11.59
CA GLU A 310 -6.22 21.59 12.11
C GLU A 310 -5.75 21.01 13.45
N ILE A 311 -4.48 20.59 13.52
CA ILE A 311 -3.87 20.05 14.74
C ILE A 311 -3.89 21.05 15.89
N LEU A 312 -3.61 22.33 15.62
CA LEU A 312 -3.53 23.37 16.66
C LEU A 312 -4.91 23.94 17.05
N PHE A 313 -5.90 23.92 16.14
CA PHE A 313 -7.26 24.42 16.39
C PHE A 313 -8.22 23.39 16.99
N GLU A 314 -8.02 22.09 16.76
CA GLU A 314 -8.82 21.02 17.40
C GLU A 314 -8.67 20.95 18.94
N LYS A 315 -7.87 21.85 19.52
CA LYS A 315 -7.70 22.17 20.95
C LYS A 315 -9.00 22.21 21.77
N HIS A 316 -10.15 22.49 21.15
CA HIS A 316 -11.42 22.65 21.85
C HIS A 316 -12.19 21.35 22.15
N SER A 317 -11.79 20.20 21.59
CA SER A 317 -12.50 18.92 21.79
C SER A 317 -11.69 17.85 22.54
N GLN A 318 -10.40 18.08 22.80
CA GLN A 318 -9.48 17.07 23.32
C GLN A 318 -9.18 17.28 24.82
N TYR A 319 -9.95 16.60 25.68
CA TYR A 319 -9.56 16.37 27.08
C TYR A 319 -8.17 15.69 27.09
N GLN A 320 -7.25 16.19 27.92
CA GLN A 320 -5.91 15.60 28.22
C GLN A 320 -4.74 15.88 27.24
N GLY A 321 -4.82 16.85 26.33
CA GLY A 321 -3.64 17.30 25.57
C GLY A 321 -3.03 16.24 24.64
N THR A 322 -3.87 15.36 24.11
CA THR A 322 -3.49 14.30 23.17
C THR A 322 -3.95 14.68 21.78
N PHE A 323 -3.03 15.00 20.87
CA PHE A 323 -3.35 15.42 19.51
C PHE A 323 -3.81 14.22 18.68
N CYS A 324 -5.01 14.26 18.11
CA CYS A 324 -5.45 13.24 17.15
C CYS A 324 -5.13 13.66 15.72
N VAL A 325 -4.66 12.72 14.90
CA VAL A 325 -4.47 12.93 13.46
C VAL A 325 -5.07 11.78 12.67
N ALA A 326 -5.54 12.07 11.47
CA ALA A 326 -5.92 11.04 10.52
C ALA A 326 -4.69 10.15 10.20
N PRO A 327 -4.83 8.81 10.18
CA PRO A 327 -3.70 7.90 10.00
C PRO A 327 -3.12 7.96 8.57
N ILE A 328 -1.79 7.95 8.44
CA ILE A 328 -1.15 7.77 7.12
C ILE A 328 -1.35 6.33 6.62
N ALA A 329 -1.23 6.05 5.32
CA ALA A 329 -1.24 4.66 4.83
C ALA A 329 0.20 4.18 4.63
N VAL A 330 0.53 2.99 5.13
CA VAL A 330 1.88 2.41 5.03
C VAL A 330 1.86 0.98 4.53
N SER A 331 2.87 0.63 3.75
CA SER A 331 3.08 -0.73 3.24
C SER A 331 4.53 -1.14 3.41
N SER A 332 4.77 -2.45 3.50
CA SER A 332 6.10 -3.05 3.58
C SER A 332 6.47 -3.68 2.24
N TYR A 333 7.67 -3.37 1.71
CA TYR A 333 8.15 -3.88 0.42
C TYR A 333 9.55 -4.44 0.49
N PRO A 334 9.89 -5.44 -0.33
CA PRO A 334 11.28 -5.80 -0.53
C PRO A 334 12.05 -4.65 -1.20
N ILE A 335 13.26 -4.36 -0.71
CA ILE A 335 14.16 -3.38 -1.34
C ILE A 335 14.59 -3.90 -2.73
N LEU A 336 14.55 -3.06 -3.77
CA LEU A 336 14.88 -3.45 -5.15
C LEU A 336 16.28 -2.98 -5.62
N PRO A 337 17.07 -3.82 -6.33
CA PRO A 337 16.79 -5.23 -6.65
C PRO A 337 16.81 -6.07 -5.39
N VAL A 338 15.96 -7.11 -5.34
CA VAL A 338 15.79 -7.92 -4.14
C VAL A 338 17.09 -8.64 -3.80
N GLN A 339 17.81 -8.10 -2.83
CA GLN A 339 19.03 -8.67 -2.30
C GLN A 339 18.90 -8.67 -0.77
N ARG A 340 18.89 -9.88 -0.18
CA ARG A 340 18.91 -10.11 1.28
C ARG A 340 17.58 -9.96 2.04
N GLY A 341 16.42 -10.11 1.41
CA GLY A 341 15.12 -10.24 2.11
C GLY A 341 14.78 -9.09 3.06
N LYS A 342 15.40 -7.92 2.88
CA LYS A 342 15.14 -6.72 3.67
C LYS A 342 13.89 -6.05 3.13
N ASN A 343 12.99 -5.71 4.04
CA ASN A 343 11.82 -4.92 3.72
C ASN A 343 12.01 -3.47 4.17
N MET A 344 11.45 -2.54 3.40
CA MET A 344 11.26 -1.14 3.78
C MET A 344 9.79 -0.91 4.07
N THR A 345 9.50 -0.22 5.18
CA THR A 345 8.17 0.36 5.44
C THR A 345 8.16 1.73 4.80
N VAL A 346 7.14 2.04 4.01
CA VAL A 346 7.06 3.31 3.26
C VAL A 346 5.68 3.95 3.38
N ILE A 347 5.62 5.26 3.23
CA ILE A 347 4.37 6.00 3.10
C ILE A 347 3.79 5.77 1.70
N ILE A 348 2.55 5.30 1.67
CA ILE A 348 1.74 5.18 0.46
C ILE A 348 0.89 6.42 0.28
N ASP A 349 0.16 6.82 1.33
CA ASP A 349 -0.65 8.04 1.36
C ASP A 349 -0.47 8.76 2.69
N GLY A 350 -0.65 10.09 2.68
CA GLY A 350 -0.51 10.92 3.88
C GLY A 350 0.85 11.62 4.03
N ASN A 351 1.57 11.84 2.94
CA ASN A 351 2.83 12.60 2.92
C ASN A 351 2.70 13.99 3.58
N HIS A 352 1.61 14.72 3.31
CA HIS A 352 1.34 16.02 3.94
C HIS A 352 1.21 15.92 5.46
N ARG A 353 0.52 14.88 5.95
CA ARG A 353 0.28 14.68 7.39
C ARG A 353 1.56 14.32 8.13
N ALA A 354 2.37 13.43 7.55
CA ALA A 354 3.67 13.11 8.12
C ALA A 354 4.59 14.36 8.13
N THR A 355 4.55 15.19 7.09
CA THR A 355 5.29 16.46 7.02
C THR A 355 4.83 17.46 8.08
N ALA A 356 3.53 17.61 8.30
CA ALA A 356 2.99 18.53 9.31
C ALA A 356 3.50 18.18 10.72
N VAL A 357 3.49 16.88 11.08
CA VAL A 357 4.02 16.42 12.37
C VAL A 357 5.53 16.68 12.47
N MET A 358 6.29 16.43 11.40
CA MET A 358 7.74 16.67 11.39
C MET A 358 8.12 18.15 11.44
N VAL A 359 7.35 19.04 10.81
CA VAL A 359 7.54 20.50 10.93
C VAL A 359 7.30 20.96 12.36
N LEU A 360 6.22 20.51 13.00
CA LEU A 360 5.95 20.83 14.39
C LEU A 360 7.05 20.32 15.33
N ARG A 361 7.57 19.12 15.08
CA ARG A 361 8.71 18.57 15.82
C ARG A 361 10.01 19.35 15.61
N LEU A 362 10.32 19.74 14.37
CA LEU A 362 11.47 20.60 14.04
C LEU A 362 11.41 21.91 14.83
N ILE A 363 10.25 22.58 14.84
CA ILE A 363 10.05 23.82 15.59
C ILE A 363 10.15 23.58 17.11
N ALA A 364 9.65 22.45 17.60
CA ALA A 364 9.72 22.10 19.02
C ALA A 364 11.17 21.83 19.50
N GLU A 365 12.01 21.26 18.65
CA GLU A 365 13.43 20.98 18.94
C GLU A 365 14.32 22.21 18.72
N HIS A 366 14.01 23.00 17.69
CA HIS A 366 14.73 24.22 17.31
C HIS A 366 13.78 25.42 17.22
N PRO A 367 13.34 26.03 18.35
CA PRO A 367 12.39 27.15 18.33
C PRO A 367 12.88 28.38 17.53
N THR A 368 14.20 28.54 17.43
CA THR A 368 14.83 29.59 16.61
C THR A 368 14.50 29.47 15.13
N ALA A 369 14.10 28.28 14.66
CA ALA A 369 13.66 28.02 13.28
C ALA A 369 12.44 28.84 12.85
N LEU A 370 11.69 29.48 13.78
CA LEU A 370 10.61 30.40 13.45
C LEU A 370 11.07 31.84 13.20
N THR A 371 12.32 32.17 13.54
CA THR A 371 12.85 33.54 13.40
C THR A 371 13.22 33.79 11.95
N PRO A 372 12.55 34.70 11.22
CA PRO A 372 12.85 34.95 9.82
C PRO A 372 14.30 35.43 9.66
N ARG A 373 14.98 34.95 8.60
CA ARG A 373 16.36 35.35 8.24
C ARG A 373 17.43 35.09 9.32
N ASN A 374 17.16 34.22 10.30
CA ASN A 374 18.19 33.77 11.22
C ASN A 374 19.19 32.86 10.47
N PRO A 375 20.50 33.19 10.44
CA PRO A 375 21.51 32.37 9.78
C PRO A 375 21.56 30.92 10.29
N ASP A 376 21.16 30.69 11.55
CA ASP A 376 21.18 29.37 12.19
C ASP A 376 20.04 28.46 11.72
N ASN A 377 19.04 28.97 10.99
CA ASN A 377 17.88 28.18 10.57
C ASN A 377 18.25 27.03 9.64
N GLN A 378 19.22 27.26 8.74
CA GLN A 378 19.69 26.22 7.83
C GLN A 378 20.45 25.13 8.60
N GLU A 379 21.30 25.53 9.56
CA GLU A 379 22.03 24.61 10.43
C GLU A 379 21.07 23.79 11.31
N ALA A 380 20.02 24.42 11.84
CA ALA A 380 18.97 23.74 12.61
C ALA A 380 18.25 22.68 11.77
N LEU A 381 17.85 23.03 10.54
CA LEU A 381 17.22 22.07 9.62
C LEU A 381 18.16 20.90 9.27
N GLU A 382 19.44 21.17 9.04
CA GLU A 382 20.44 20.15 8.73
C GLU A 382 20.71 19.21 9.90
N THR A 383 20.86 19.78 11.09
CA THR A 383 21.03 19.06 12.35
C THR A 383 19.83 18.17 12.64
N PHE A 384 18.62 18.72 12.47
CA PHE A 384 17.37 17.97 12.64
C PHE A 384 17.25 16.82 11.65
N CYS A 385 17.46 17.07 10.35
CA CYS A 385 17.42 16.03 9.32
C CYS A 385 18.44 14.92 9.60
N ALA A 386 19.67 15.27 10.00
CA ALA A 386 20.70 14.30 10.35
C ALA A 386 20.31 13.46 11.58
N SER A 387 19.82 14.12 12.65
CA SER A 387 19.45 13.48 13.91
C SER A 387 18.29 12.49 13.76
N HIS A 388 17.37 12.75 12.83
CA HIS A 388 16.22 11.89 12.55
C HIS A 388 16.37 11.02 11.30
N THR A 389 17.57 10.94 10.72
CA THR A 389 17.86 10.14 9.52
C THR A 389 16.91 10.48 8.36
N LEU A 390 16.59 11.75 8.17
CA LEU A 390 15.66 12.20 7.14
C LEU A 390 16.40 12.42 5.82
N GLY A 391 15.98 11.70 4.77
CA GLY A 391 16.51 11.88 3.43
C GLY A 391 16.19 13.24 2.80
N ILE A 392 16.78 13.47 1.61
CA ILE A 392 16.70 14.76 0.91
C ILE A 392 15.27 15.25 0.65
N LYS A 393 14.33 14.34 0.39
CA LYS A 393 12.91 14.69 0.15
C LYS A 393 12.28 15.38 1.35
N TRP A 394 12.56 14.88 2.56
CA TRP A 394 12.14 15.52 3.81
C TRP A 394 12.79 16.87 3.97
N LYS A 395 14.11 16.98 3.80
CA LYS A 395 14.84 18.25 3.92
C LYS A 395 14.23 19.35 3.04
N VAL A 396 13.97 19.05 1.77
CA VAL A 396 13.38 20.00 0.81
C VAL A 396 11.97 20.42 1.24
N ASP A 397 11.10 19.48 1.63
CA ASP A 397 9.74 19.82 2.08
C ASP A 397 9.73 20.64 3.38
N LEU A 398 10.57 20.30 4.35
CA LEU A 398 10.67 21.04 5.61
C LEU A 398 11.19 22.46 5.37
N ALA A 399 12.18 22.63 4.48
CA ALA A 399 12.69 23.95 4.09
C ALA A 399 11.60 24.83 3.46
N GLU A 400 10.85 24.30 2.48
CA GLU A 400 9.78 25.05 1.81
C GLU A 400 8.66 25.42 2.78
N VAL A 401 8.28 24.52 3.70
CA VAL A 401 7.25 24.84 4.70
C VAL A 401 7.73 25.93 5.66
N LEU A 402 8.97 25.88 6.14
CA LEU A 402 9.54 26.93 6.98
C LEU A 402 9.58 28.28 6.26
N GLU A 403 9.95 28.30 4.98
CA GLU A 403 9.96 29.52 4.16
C GLU A 403 8.56 30.15 4.09
N ILE A 404 7.50 29.35 3.87
CA ILE A 404 6.14 29.87 3.85
C ILE A 404 5.71 30.37 5.23
N ILE A 405 6.11 29.70 6.32
CA ILE A 405 5.85 30.17 7.68
C ILE A 405 6.49 31.54 7.91
N HIS A 406 7.77 31.72 7.53
CA HIS A 406 8.49 33.00 7.68
C HIS A 406 7.85 34.13 6.87
N ASN A 407 7.31 33.80 5.70
CA ASN A 407 6.63 34.76 4.83
C ASN A 407 5.16 34.99 5.22
N SER A 408 4.63 34.26 6.20
CA SER A 408 3.23 34.35 6.63
C SER A 408 3.10 34.83 8.08
N VAL A 409 2.66 36.08 8.23
CA VAL A 409 2.37 36.69 9.55
C VAL A 409 1.36 35.85 10.34
N TYR A 410 0.36 35.31 9.66
CA TYR A 410 -0.67 34.46 10.28
C TYR A 410 -0.08 33.17 10.88
N HIS A 411 0.63 32.36 10.08
CA HIS A 411 1.17 31.08 10.55
C HIS A 411 2.27 31.28 11.60
N SER A 412 3.12 32.30 11.40
CA SER A 412 4.12 32.67 12.41
C SER A 412 3.44 33.01 13.74
N LYS A 413 2.40 33.86 13.73
CA LYS A 413 1.64 34.21 14.93
C LYS A 413 0.98 32.99 15.58
N LEU A 414 0.32 32.14 14.77
CA LEU A 414 -0.33 30.92 15.24
C LEU A 414 0.63 30.00 16.00
N LEU A 415 1.82 29.78 15.47
CA LEU A 415 2.86 28.93 16.07
C LEU A 415 3.46 29.54 17.34
N HIS A 416 3.64 30.87 17.38
CA HIS A 416 4.11 31.56 18.59
C HIS A 416 3.07 31.54 19.71
N GLU A 417 1.81 31.83 19.40
CA GLU A 417 0.69 31.82 20.36
C GLU A 417 0.40 30.41 20.90
N ASN A 418 0.74 29.37 20.14
CA ASN A 418 0.60 27.97 20.57
C ASN A 418 1.95 27.32 20.91
N SER A 419 2.99 28.09 21.23
CA SER A 419 4.34 27.56 21.46
C SER A 419 4.42 26.47 22.54
N ASP A 420 3.65 26.57 23.62
CA ASP A 420 3.60 25.54 24.66
C ASP A 420 2.98 24.22 24.18
N LEU A 421 2.04 24.29 23.23
CA LEU A 421 1.50 23.10 22.58
C LEU A 421 2.51 22.51 21.60
N VAL A 422 3.15 23.36 20.79
CA VAL A 422 4.17 22.94 19.83
C VAL A 422 5.33 22.22 20.54
N LYS A 423 5.77 22.69 21.73
CA LYS A 423 6.80 22.01 22.54
C LYS A 423 6.50 20.52 22.79
N ASN A 424 5.22 20.12 22.89
CA ASN A 424 4.86 18.71 23.10
C ASN A 424 5.20 17.81 21.90
N PHE A 425 5.43 18.37 20.70
CA PHE A 425 5.82 17.61 19.52
C PHE A 425 7.25 17.10 19.55
N ARG A 426 8.11 17.63 20.44
CA ARG A 426 9.49 17.17 20.65
C ARG A 426 9.56 15.66 20.92
N ASP A 427 8.59 15.13 21.65
CA ASP A 427 8.56 13.72 22.03
C ASP A 427 7.80 12.82 21.05
N MET A 428 7.25 13.38 19.96
CA MET A 428 6.41 12.65 19.01
C MET A 428 7.26 11.89 17.99
N LYS A 429 7.66 10.67 18.36
CA LYS A 429 8.53 9.79 17.54
C LYS A 429 7.78 8.96 16.51
N SER A 430 6.46 8.84 16.64
CA SER A 430 5.64 7.96 15.81
C SER A 430 4.34 8.61 15.37
N ILE A 431 3.82 8.19 14.24
CA ILE A 431 2.54 8.64 13.67
C ILE A 431 1.59 7.44 13.52
N PRO A 432 0.28 7.60 13.78
CA PRO A 432 -0.67 6.53 13.51
C PRO A 432 -0.73 6.24 12.01
N ALA A 433 -0.81 4.96 11.68
CA ALA A 433 -0.76 4.49 10.31
C ALA A 433 -1.69 3.30 10.06
N LEU A 434 -2.34 3.28 8.89
CA LEU A 434 -3.08 2.16 8.35
C LEU A 434 -2.12 1.19 7.68
N VAL A 435 -2.10 -0.05 8.15
CA VAL A 435 -1.36 -1.14 7.51
C VAL A 435 -2.10 -1.57 6.25
N VAL A 436 -1.44 -1.40 5.11
CA VAL A 436 -1.99 -1.77 3.80
C VAL A 436 -0.97 -2.58 2.99
N ARG A 437 -1.40 -3.06 1.83
CA ARG A 437 -0.54 -3.75 0.84
C ARG A 437 -0.77 -3.16 -0.54
N GLU A 438 0.28 -2.59 -1.14
CA GLU A 438 0.18 -1.85 -2.41
C GLU A 438 -0.21 -2.67 -3.61
N ASP A 439 0.13 -3.96 -3.64
CA ASP A 439 -0.28 -4.83 -4.74
C ASP A 439 -1.82 -4.95 -4.86
N ASN A 440 -2.56 -4.52 -3.84
CA ASN A 440 -4.02 -4.37 -3.85
C ASN A 440 -4.52 -3.00 -4.32
N PHE A 441 -3.69 -1.97 -4.30
CA PHE A 441 -4.05 -0.66 -4.80
C PHE A 441 -4.02 -0.65 -6.32
N HIS A 442 -4.87 0.18 -6.88
CA HIS A 442 -4.83 0.58 -8.28
C HIS A 442 -4.47 2.07 -8.36
N THR A 443 -3.27 2.38 -7.90
CA THR A 443 -2.76 3.75 -7.77
C THR A 443 -2.76 4.46 -9.12
N VAL A 444 -3.48 5.57 -9.23
CA VAL A 444 -3.57 6.37 -10.46
C VAL A 444 -2.33 7.25 -10.58
N CYS A 445 -1.68 7.23 -11.74
CA CYS A 445 -0.54 8.06 -12.09
C CYS A 445 -1.03 9.39 -12.68
N GLN A 446 -0.88 10.50 -11.95
CA GLN A 446 -1.32 11.83 -12.42
C GLN A 446 -0.32 12.48 -13.39
N GLN A 447 0.91 11.96 -13.47
CA GLN A 447 1.97 12.51 -14.32
C GLN A 447 1.88 12.09 -15.79
N ARG A 448 1.04 11.10 -16.10
CA ARG A 448 0.98 10.50 -17.43
C ARG A 448 -0.48 10.57 -17.91
N PRO A 449 -0.70 10.82 -19.21
CA PRO A 449 -2.06 10.87 -19.74
C PRO A 449 -2.78 9.54 -19.50
N ALA A 450 -4.08 9.64 -19.25
CA ALA A 450 -4.98 8.50 -19.15
C ALA A 450 -4.93 7.67 -20.44
N LEU A 451 -5.27 6.39 -20.31
CA LEU A 451 -5.57 5.55 -21.47
C LEU A 451 -6.98 5.86 -21.97
N GLU A 452 -7.30 5.40 -23.17
CA GLU A 452 -8.58 5.68 -23.85
C GLU A 452 -9.81 5.42 -22.97
N ASN A 453 -9.78 4.33 -22.17
CA ASN A 453 -10.94 3.88 -21.39
C ASN A 453 -10.73 3.93 -19.87
N ARG A 454 -9.56 4.38 -19.38
CA ARG A 454 -9.26 4.39 -17.93
C ARG A 454 -8.03 5.23 -17.57
N PRO A 455 -7.87 5.60 -16.30
CA PRO A 455 -6.63 6.21 -15.83
C PRO A 455 -5.42 5.29 -16.02
N ARG A 456 -4.26 5.89 -16.23
CA ARG A 456 -2.98 5.18 -16.23
C ARG A 456 -2.54 4.94 -14.79
N LEU A 457 -1.90 3.81 -14.52
CA LEU A 457 -1.57 3.39 -13.16
C LEU A 457 -0.09 3.55 -12.84
N LEU A 458 0.20 3.70 -11.55
CA LEU A 458 1.46 3.29 -10.97
C LEU A 458 1.37 1.80 -10.62
N LEU A 459 2.37 1.07 -11.07
CA LEU A 459 2.59 -0.34 -10.72
C LEU A 459 3.26 -0.44 -9.34
N PRO A 460 3.00 -1.50 -8.54
CA PRO A 460 3.48 -1.58 -7.15
C PRO A 460 4.99 -1.39 -6.98
N PHE A 461 5.80 -1.94 -7.90
CA PHE A 461 7.25 -1.79 -7.87
C PHE A 461 7.73 -0.32 -7.96
N HIS A 462 6.93 0.59 -8.50
CA HIS A 462 7.29 2.01 -8.51
C HIS A 462 7.44 2.56 -7.10
N GLN A 463 6.62 2.12 -6.14
CA GLN A 463 6.80 2.56 -4.75
C GLN A 463 8.16 2.13 -4.21
N ALA A 464 8.63 0.91 -4.53
CA ALA A 464 9.95 0.46 -4.10
C ALA A 464 11.10 1.25 -4.77
N ILE A 465 10.94 1.70 -6.02
CA ILE A 465 11.94 2.53 -6.72
C ILE A 465 11.93 3.97 -6.19
N TYR A 466 10.77 4.60 -6.11
CA TYR A 466 10.66 6.01 -5.72
C TYR A 466 10.89 6.23 -4.22
N ASN A 467 10.73 5.21 -3.37
CA ASN A 467 11.11 5.28 -1.96
C ASN A 467 12.59 4.92 -1.71
N ASP A 468 13.33 4.44 -2.72
CA ASP A 468 14.78 4.20 -2.58
C ASP A 468 15.53 5.54 -2.58
N GLU A 469 15.90 6.00 -1.39
CA GLU A 469 16.60 7.28 -1.20
C GLU A 469 17.89 7.38 -1.99
N LYS A 470 18.56 6.26 -2.29
CA LYS A 470 19.81 6.24 -3.08
C LYS A 470 19.59 6.69 -4.52
N LEU A 471 18.37 6.57 -5.04
CA LEU A 471 18.04 7.00 -6.39
C LEU A 471 17.69 8.48 -6.46
N ASN A 472 17.44 9.13 -5.30
CA ASN A 472 17.02 10.53 -5.22
C ASN A 472 15.83 10.83 -6.14
N LEU A 473 14.85 9.94 -6.22
CA LEU A 473 13.67 10.09 -7.06
C LEU A 473 12.47 10.53 -6.23
N ALA A 474 11.61 11.34 -6.84
CA ALA A 474 10.33 11.74 -6.28
C ALA A 474 9.26 11.77 -7.37
N PHE A 475 8.03 11.45 -6.99
CA PHE A 475 6.87 11.92 -7.70
C PHE A 475 6.67 13.41 -7.38
N PRO A 476 6.14 14.21 -8.34
CA PRO A 476 5.75 15.57 -8.09
C PRO A 476 4.60 15.60 -7.08
N GLN A 477 4.34 16.78 -6.55
CA GLN A 477 3.22 17.04 -5.67
C GLN A 477 1.89 16.63 -6.34
N ALA A 478 1.05 15.87 -5.62
CA ALA A 478 -0.16 15.26 -6.16
C ALA A 478 0.07 14.41 -7.42
N GLY A 479 1.25 13.79 -7.53
CA GLY A 479 1.68 12.98 -8.67
C GLY A 479 1.02 11.59 -8.73
N GLN A 480 0.38 11.19 -7.63
CA GLN A 480 -0.31 9.91 -7.50
C GLN A 480 -1.62 10.06 -6.72
N VAL A 481 -2.59 9.19 -7.03
CA VAL A 481 -3.85 9.10 -6.29
C VAL A 481 -4.12 7.65 -5.94
N HIS A 482 -4.23 7.40 -4.64
CA HIS A 482 -4.65 6.11 -4.07
C HIS A 482 -6.15 6.16 -3.76
N GLY A 483 -6.78 4.99 -3.63
CA GLY A 483 -8.08 4.92 -2.94
C GLY A 483 -7.92 5.41 -1.50
N ARG A 484 -8.91 6.14 -0.96
CA ARG A 484 -8.91 6.59 0.44
C ARG A 484 -9.89 5.75 1.24
N ALA A 485 -9.49 5.38 2.47
CA ALA A 485 -10.41 4.73 3.40
C ALA A 485 -11.51 5.74 3.77
N LEU A 486 -12.77 5.39 3.51
CA LEU A 486 -13.90 6.20 3.94
C LEU A 486 -14.20 5.88 5.41
N GLY A 487 -14.49 6.91 6.21
CA GLY A 487 -14.82 6.73 7.62
C GLY A 487 -13.63 6.29 8.48
N PHE A 488 -12.40 6.76 8.18
CA PHE A 488 -11.28 6.52 9.10
C PHE A 488 -11.54 7.17 10.47
N LYS A 489 -11.05 6.54 11.53
CA LYS A 489 -10.95 7.13 12.87
C LYS A 489 -9.63 7.90 13.02
N PRO A 490 -9.65 9.21 13.36
CA PRO A 490 -8.44 9.91 13.80
C PRO A 490 -7.87 9.25 15.07
N MET A 491 -6.54 9.13 15.14
CA MET A 491 -5.86 8.45 16.23
C MET A 491 -4.89 9.39 16.93
N PRO A 492 -4.68 9.22 18.25
CA PRO A 492 -3.75 10.06 19.00
C PRO A 492 -2.32 9.90 18.47
N LEU A 493 -1.59 10.99 18.32
CA LEU A 493 -0.13 11.04 18.27
C LEU A 493 0.33 10.59 19.67
N VAL A 494 0.70 9.32 19.79
CA VAL A 494 0.93 8.67 21.09
C VAL A 494 2.05 9.39 21.84
N ARG A 495 1.69 9.96 22.99
CA ARG A 495 2.63 10.30 24.06
C ARG A 495 2.74 9.07 24.96
N ARG A 496 3.54 8.07 24.58
CA ARG A 496 3.82 6.99 25.54
C ARG A 496 4.70 7.59 26.62
N LYS A 497 4.17 7.67 27.84
CA LYS A 497 5.01 7.63 29.05
C LYS A 497 5.87 6.38 28.89
N SER A 498 7.18 6.58 28.94
CA SER A 498 8.16 5.53 29.12
C SER A 498 7.74 4.66 30.30
N GLU A 499 7.68 3.34 30.06
CA GLU A 499 7.96 2.36 31.11
C GLU A 499 9.40 2.54 31.61
#